data_AF-A0A8I0K8J7-F1
#
_entry.id   AF-A0A8I0K8J7-F1
#
_cell.length_a   1.000
_cell.length_b   1.000
_cell.length_c   1.000
_cell.angle_alpha   90.00
_cell.angle_beta   90.00
_cell.angle_gamma   90.00
#
_symmetry.space_group_name_H-M   'P 1'
#
loop_
_entity.id
_entity.type
_entity.pdbx_description
1 polymer ?
#
loop_
_entity_poly.entity_id
_entity_poly.type
_entity_poly.pdbx_seq_one_letter_code
_entity_poly.pdbx_strand_id
1 'polypeptide(L)'
;TGFYSINAALKVRKFLKEQQPDVIIAHSGKAVWLFKNAQIGMSKKIPVIAVNHSHNVKRTIRADAFIHITPHIQELVKSLLTEKQKSIKMHRVIANLMHLPEEPALPQPFRNPVTIAMLTRMIPNKGVHVLIEAIHLLNQKNIQVKAI
;
A
#
# COMPACT_ATOMS: atom_id res chain seq x y z
N THR A 1 -11.56 13.09 -11.45
CA THR A 1 -12.77 13.15 -10.58
C THR A 1 -13.75 11.98 -10.74
N GLY A 2 -13.42 10.90 -11.48
CA GLY A 2 -14.40 9.84 -11.82
C GLY A 2 -14.62 8.68 -10.84
N PHE A 3 -13.74 8.44 -9.85
CA PHE A 3 -13.82 7.26 -8.98
C PHE A 3 -15.04 7.21 -8.06
N TYR A 4 -15.64 8.36 -7.75
CA TYR A 4 -16.84 8.48 -6.91
C TYR A 4 -18.09 8.77 -7.73
N SER A 5 -18.06 8.51 -9.04
CA SER A 5 -19.18 8.77 -9.95
C SER A 5 -20.07 7.54 -10.10
N ILE A 6 -21.39 7.75 -10.07
CA ILE A 6 -22.39 6.73 -10.38
C ILE A 6 -22.18 6.19 -11.79
N ASN A 7 -21.88 7.05 -12.77
CA ASN A 7 -21.62 6.64 -14.15
C ASN A 7 -20.42 5.69 -14.25
N ALA A 8 -19.37 5.93 -13.47
CA ALA A 8 -18.24 5.01 -13.40
C ALA A 8 -18.65 3.66 -12.79
N ALA A 9 -19.47 3.67 -11.72
CA ALA A 9 -19.96 2.44 -11.11
C ALA A 9 -20.86 1.63 -12.09
N LEU A 10 -21.67 2.29 -12.91
CA LEU A 10 -22.49 1.63 -13.94
C LEU A 10 -21.64 1.01 -15.06
N LYS A 11 -20.59 1.71 -15.52
CA LYS A 11 -19.63 1.14 -16.48
C LYS A 11 -18.91 -0.08 -15.91
N VAL A 12 -18.46 0.00 -14.66
CA VAL A 12 -17.85 -1.14 -13.97
C VAL A 12 -18.86 -2.27 -13.81
N ARG A 13 -20.13 -1.99 -13.51
CA ARG A 13 -21.17 -3.02 -13.43
C ARG A 13 -21.34 -3.77 -14.75
N LYS A 14 -21.35 -3.05 -15.88
CA LYS A 14 -21.40 -3.66 -17.22
C LYS A 14 -20.20 -4.59 -17.42
N PHE A 15 -19.00 -4.10 -17.14
CA PHE A 15 -17.77 -4.90 -17.21
C PHE A 15 -17.82 -6.15 -16.31
N LEU A 16 -18.29 -6.04 -15.07
CA LEU A 16 -18.42 -7.19 -14.15
C LEU A 16 -19.41 -8.24 -14.66
N LYS A 17 -20.47 -7.84 -15.36
CA LYS A 17 -21.43 -8.78 -15.96
C LYS A 17 -20.85 -9.52 -17.15
N GLU A 18 -19.99 -8.86 -17.93
CA GLU A 18 -19.31 -9.42 -19.10
C GLU A 18 -18.19 -10.36 -18.69
N GLN A 19 -17.33 -9.95 -17.76
CA GLN A 19 -16.15 -10.72 -17.35
C GLN A 19 -16.45 -11.80 -16.31
N GLN A 20 -17.50 -11.62 -15.52
CA GLN A 20 -17.93 -12.54 -14.44
C GLN A 20 -16.77 -13.06 -13.55
N PRO A 21 -15.88 -12.19 -13.03
CA PRO A 21 -14.77 -12.66 -12.24
C PRO A 21 -15.25 -13.29 -10.93
N ASP A 22 -14.55 -14.31 -10.45
CA ASP A 22 -14.84 -14.94 -9.16
C ASP A 22 -14.43 -14.07 -7.97
N VAL A 23 -13.46 -13.17 -8.16
CA VAL A 23 -12.94 -12.28 -7.12
C VAL A 23 -12.40 -10.99 -7.72
N ILE A 24 -12.47 -9.90 -6.95
CA ILE A 24 -11.90 -8.60 -7.30
C ILE A 24 -10.80 -8.26 -6.30
N ILE A 25 -9.59 -7.96 -6.78
CA ILE A 25 -8.48 -7.48 -5.94
C ILE A 25 -8.29 -5.98 -6.19
N ALA A 26 -8.55 -5.16 -5.18
CA ALA A 26 -8.58 -3.69 -5.29
C ALA A 26 -7.46 -3.02 -4.50
N HIS A 27 -6.56 -2.31 -5.19
CA HIS A 27 -5.35 -1.69 -4.62
C HIS A 27 -5.54 -0.25 -4.10
N SER A 28 -6.80 0.20 -3.90
CA SER A 28 -7.07 1.50 -3.30
C SER A 28 -8.48 1.58 -2.71
N GLY A 29 -8.68 2.43 -1.71
CA GLY A 29 -10.02 2.70 -1.17
C GLY A 29 -11.00 3.29 -2.21
N LYS A 30 -10.49 3.97 -3.24
CA LYS A 30 -11.29 4.41 -4.39
C LYS A 30 -11.81 3.23 -5.21
N ALA A 31 -10.95 2.25 -5.50
CA ALA A 31 -11.34 1.04 -6.21
C ALA A 31 -12.33 0.20 -5.40
N VAL A 32 -12.09 0.01 -4.10
CA VAL A 32 -13.03 -0.69 -3.20
C VAL A 32 -14.41 -0.01 -3.24
N TRP A 33 -14.45 1.32 -3.10
CA TRP A 33 -15.70 2.07 -3.21
C TRP A 33 -16.40 1.81 -4.55
N LEU A 34 -15.66 1.88 -5.65
CA LEU A 34 -16.22 1.74 -7.00
C LEU A 34 -16.83 0.36 -7.22
N PHE A 35 -16.11 -0.72 -6.90
CA PHE A 35 -16.59 -2.09 -7.09
C PHE A 35 -17.76 -2.42 -6.16
N LYS A 36 -17.69 -2.05 -4.87
CA LYS A 36 -18.82 -2.28 -3.95
C LYS A 36 -20.09 -1.55 -4.38
N ASN A 37 -19.97 -0.35 -4.96
CA ASN A 37 -21.12 0.38 -5.48
C ASN A 37 -21.62 -0.14 -6.83
N ALA A 38 -20.72 -0.54 -7.74
CA ALA A 38 -21.08 -1.18 -9.01
C ALA A 38 -21.93 -2.45 -8.80
N GLN A 39 -21.73 -3.11 -7.67
CA GLN A 39 -22.45 -4.31 -7.31
C GLN A 39 -23.81 -4.09 -6.65
N ILE A 40 -24.20 -2.85 -6.28
CA ILE A 40 -25.52 -2.59 -5.67
C ILE A 40 -26.63 -3.03 -6.64
N GLY A 41 -27.61 -3.78 -6.12
CA GLY A 41 -28.69 -4.36 -6.92
C GLY A 41 -28.28 -5.47 -7.91
N MET A 42 -27.04 -5.96 -7.89
CA MET A 42 -26.69 -7.23 -8.55
C MET A 42 -27.18 -8.42 -7.72
N SER A 43 -27.75 -9.43 -8.39
CA SER A 43 -28.18 -10.70 -7.78
C SER A 43 -27.00 -11.52 -7.26
N LYS A 44 -25.94 -11.67 -8.07
CA LYS A 44 -24.67 -12.28 -7.66
C LYS A 44 -23.67 -11.20 -7.26
N LYS A 45 -23.19 -11.25 -6.02
CA LYS A 45 -22.09 -10.38 -5.54
C LYS A 45 -20.77 -11.10 -5.72
N ILE A 46 -19.80 -10.40 -6.30
CA ILE A 46 -18.41 -10.81 -6.40
C ILE A 46 -17.64 -10.31 -5.16
N PRO A 47 -16.91 -11.15 -4.43
CA PRO A 47 -16.09 -10.73 -3.30
C PRO A 47 -15.03 -9.69 -3.72
N VAL A 48 -14.89 -8.62 -2.94
CA VAL A 48 -13.86 -7.59 -3.13
C VAL A 48 -12.82 -7.70 -2.02
N ILE A 49 -11.58 -8.01 -2.39
CA ILE A 49 -10.42 -8.04 -1.51
C ILE A 49 -9.69 -6.71 -1.62
N ALA A 50 -9.48 -6.01 -0.51
CA ALA A 50 -8.66 -4.80 -0.49
C ALA A 50 -7.19 -5.13 -0.25
N VAL A 51 -6.30 -4.54 -1.04
CA VAL A 51 -4.86 -4.54 -0.80
C VAL A 51 -4.45 -3.19 -0.20
N ASN A 52 -4.01 -3.19 1.05
CA ASN A 52 -3.61 -1.98 1.77
C ASN A 52 -2.10 -1.77 1.72
N HIS A 53 -1.68 -0.74 0.97
CA HIS A 53 -0.28 -0.33 0.79
C HIS A 53 0.14 0.85 1.68
N SER A 54 -0.81 1.52 2.32
CA SER A 54 -0.58 2.79 3.03
C SER A 54 -1.32 2.81 4.35
N HIS A 55 -0.98 3.79 5.19
CA HIS A 55 -1.66 4.00 6.47
C HIS A 55 -3.09 4.54 6.32
N ASN A 56 -3.49 5.03 5.14
CA ASN A 56 -4.86 5.49 4.90
C ASN A 56 -5.79 4.33 4.52
N VAL A 57 -6.35 3.70 5.54
CA VAL A 57 -7.18 2.48 5.41
C VAL A 57 -8.68 2.72 5.56
N LYS A 58 -9.10 3.94 5.94
CA LYS A 58 -10.53 4.26 6.21
C LYS A 58 -11.47 3.89 5.07
N ARG A 59 -11.00 4.00 3.82
CA ARG A 59 -11.83 3.79 2.62
C ARG A 59 -11.83 2.34 2.13
N THR A 60 -11.00 1.46 2.69
CA THR A 60 -10.95 0.04 2.30
C THR A 60 -11.80 -0.84 3.20
N ILE A 61 -12.25 -0.37 4.37
CA ILE A 61 -13.03 -1.14 5.36
C ILE A 61 -14.30 -1.80 4.83
N ARG A 62 -14.86 -1.33 3.70
CA ARG A 62 -16.03 -1.90 3.02
C ARG A 62 -15.75 -3.18 2.24
N ALA A 63 -14.48 -3.55 2.06
CA ALA A 63 -14.07 -4.79 1.41
C ALA A 63 -14.54 -6.02 2.20
N ASP A 64 -14.60 -7.16 1.53
CA ASP A 64 -15.05 -8.44 2.08
C ASP A 64 -13.89 -9.20 2.76
N ALA A 65 -12.67 -8.99 2.29
CA ALA A 65 -11.43 -9.46 2.91
C ALA A 65 -10.27 -8.50 2.64
N PHE A 66 -9.13 -8.72 3.31
CA PHE A 66 -7.99 -7.82 3.26
C PHE A 66 -6.64 -8.54 3.11
N ILE A 67 -5.80 -7.96 2.26
CA ILE A 67 -4.36 -8.22 2.18
C ILE A 67 -3.64 -6.95 2.65
N HIS A 68 -2.69 -7.10 3.57
CA HIS A 68 -1.91 -6.00 4.12
C HIS A 68 -0.43 -6.24 3.84
N ILE A 69 0.31 -5.19 3.45
CA ILE A 69 1.74 -5.36 3.16
C ILE A 69 2.61 -5.43 4.43
N THR A 70 2.06 -5.03 5.58
CA THR A 70 2.72 -5.13 6.89
C THR A 70 1.72 -5.47 8.00
N PRO A 71 2.17 -6.05 9.13
CA PRO A 71 1.33 -6.24 10.31
C PRO A 71 0.77 -4.93 10.86
N HIS A 72 1.54 -3.83 10.81
CA HIS A 72 1.08 -2.52 11.27
C HIS A 72 -0.19 -2.06 10.52
N ILE A 73 -0.21 -2.21 9.20
CA ILE A 73 -1.37 -1.85 8.39
C ILE A 73 -2.58 -2.73 8.72
N GLN A 74 -2.37 -4.03 8.99
CA GLN A 74 -3.44 -4.91 9.44
C GLN A 74 -4.10 -4.40 10.71
N GLU A 75 -3.31 -3.98 11.70
CA GLU A 75 -3.82 -3.47 12.97
C GLU A 75 -4.55 -2.13 12.79
N LEU A 76 -4.07 -1.26 11.88
CA LEU A 76 -4.79 -0.05 11.49
C LEU A 76 -6.17 -0.37 10.86
N VAL A 77 -6.29 -1.44 10.07
CA VAL A 77 -7.61 -1.83 9.54
C VAL A 77 -8.49 -2.38 10.64
N LYS A 78 -7.98 -3.31 11.46
CA LYS A 78 -8.74 -3.91 12.55
C LYS A 78 -9.25 -2.88 13.54
N SER A 79 -8.50 -1.83 13.85
CA SER A 79 -8.93 -0.76 14.77
C SER A 79 -10.13 0.04 14.27
N LEU A 80 -10.44 -0.01 12.97
CA LEU A 80 -11.61 0.63 12.36
C LEU A 80 -12.79 -0.32 12.12
N LEU A 81 -12.64 -1.60 12.44
CA LEU A 81 -13.71 -2.60 12.29
C LEU A 81 -14.40 -2.85 13.62
N THR A 82 -15.71 -3.13 13.57
CA THR A 82 -16.45 -3.63 14.74
C THR A 82 -16.05 -5.07 15.07
N GLU A 83 -16.29 -5.53 16.29
CA GLU A 83 -16.00 -6.93 16.69
C GLU A 83 -16.67 -7.96 15.78
N LYS A 84 -17.92 -7.72 15.39
CA LYS A 84 -18.63 -8.54 14.40
C LYS A 84 -17.93 -8.56 13.04
N GLN A 85 -17.37 -7.44 12.60
CA GLN A 85 -16.62 -7.40 11.33
C GLN A 85 -15.28 -8.12 11.43
N LYS A 86 -14.58 -8.01 12.58
CA LYS A 86 -13.31 -8.71 12.82
C LYS A 86 -13.48 -10.22 12.81
N SER A 87 -14.60 -10.75 13.29
CA SER A 87 -14.86 -12.20 13.30
C SER A 87 -15.23 -12.77 11.92
N ILE A 88 -15.76 -11.95 11.02
CA ILE A 88 -16.26 -12.38 9.70
C ILE A 88 -15.24 -12.11 8.59
N LYS A 89 -14.54 -10.97 8.62
CA LYS A 89 -13.66 -10.55 7.54
C LYS A 89 -12.29 -11.17 7.69
N MET A 90 -11.79 -11.80 6.64
CA MET A 90 -10.44 -12.38 6.65
C MET A 90 -9.36 -11.32 6.44
N HIS A 91 -8.24 -11.47 7.16
CA HIS A 91 -7.03 -10.65 7.04
C HIS A 91 -5.82 -11.55 6.77
N ARG A 92 -4.96 -11.13 5.85
CA ARG A 92 -3.64 -11.73 5.62
C ARG A 92 -2.58 -10.66 5.45
N VAL A 93 -1.38 -10.91 5.99
CA VAL A 93 -0.21 -10.08 5.74
C VAL A 93 0.61 -10.75 4.63
N ILE A 94 0.79 -10.05 3.51
CA ILE A 94 1.60 -10.49 2.37
C ILE A 94 2.46 -9.30 1.97
N ALA A 95 3.77 -9.39 2.19
CA ALA A 95 4.70 -8.34 1.82
C ALA A 95 4.71 -8.11 0.30
N ASN A 96 5.05 -6.89 -0.12
CA ASN A 96 5.22 -6.60 -1.54
C ASN A 96 6.36 -7.45 -2.12
N LEU A 97 6.09 -8.06 -3.28
CA LEU A 97 7.12 -8.78 -4.02
C LEU A 97 8.12 -7.80 -4.62
N MET A 98 9.38 -8.20 -4.66
CA MET A 98 10.46 -7.49 -5.33
C MET A 98 11.04 -8.41 -6.39
N HIS A 99 11.31 -7.85 -7.57
CA HIS A 99 12.08 -8.56 -8.57
C HIS A 99 13.53 -8.63 -8.10
N LEU A 100 14.07 -9.84 -8.02
CA LEU A 100 15.48 -10.06 -7.77
C LEU A 100 16.19 -10.17 -9.13
N PRO A 101 17.30 -9.46 -9.36
CA PRO A 101 18.08 -9.64 -10.58
C PRO A 101 18.60 -11.08 -10.65
N GLU A 102 18.83 -11.57 -11.87
CA GLU A 102 19.39 -12.92 -12.09
C GLU A 102 20.75 -13.08 -11.42
N GLU A 103 21.59 -12.05 -11.54
CA GLU A 103 22.88 -11.98 -10.85
C GLU A 103 22.73 -11.16 -9.56
N PRO A 104 22.91 -11.78 -8.38
CA PRO A 104 22.83 -11.06 -7.12
C PRO A 104 24.04 -10.14 -6.94
N ALA A 105 23.81 -8.93 -6.43
CA ALA A 105 24.89 -8.05 -6.02
C ALA A 105 25.62 -8.63 -4.80
N LEU A 106 26.91 -8.93 -4.94
CA LEU A 106 27.72 -9.38 -3.82
C LEU A 106 28.07 -8.20 -2.88
N PRO A 107 28.06 -8.41 -1.56
CA PRO A 107 28.51 -7.39 -0.61
C PRO A 107 29.93 -6.91 -0.95
N GLN A 108 30.13 -5.60 -0.93
CA GLN A 108 31.43 -4.96 -1.15
C GLN A 108 31.89 -4.25 0.13
N PRO A 109 33.21 -4.09 0.35
CA PRO A 109 33.72 -3.27 1.45
C PRO A 109 33.17 -1.84 1.40
N PHE A 110 33.02 -1.21 2.55
CA PHE A 110 32.64 0.20 2.61
C PHE A 110 33.69 1.07 1.90
N ARG A 111 33.23 2.13 1.24
CA ARG A 111 34.10 3.17 0.68
C ARG A 111 34.79 3.93 1.81
N ASN A 112 35.95 4.52 1.52
CA ASN A 112 36.65 5.44 2.42
C ASN A 112 36.77 6.82 1.74
N PRO A 113 36.09 7.87 2.25
CA PRO A 113 35.18 7.87 3.38
C PRO A 113 33.87 7.11 3.08
N VAL A 114 33.14 6.73 4.14
CA VAL A 114 31.87 6.00 4.03
C VAL A 114 30.89 6.81 3.18
N THR A 115 30.24 6.15 2.23
CA THR A 115 29.19 6.76 1.39
C THR A 115 27.81 6.32 1.89
N ILE A 116 26.95 7.29 2.22
CA ILE A 116 25.55 7.09 2.60
C ILE A 116 24.69 7.57 1.44
N ALA A 117 23.89 6.68 0.86
CA ALA A 117 23.00 7.02 -0.25
C ALA A 117 21.53 6.97 0.18
N MET A 118 20.72 7.95 -0.23
CA MET A 118 19.28 8.00 0.04
C MET A 118 18.47 8.14 -1.25
N LEU A 119 18.10 6.99 -1.82
CA LEU A 119 17.24 6.95 -2.99
C LEU A 119 15.76 7.05 -2.61
N THR A 120 15.19 8.25 -2.71
CA THR A 120 13.79 8.48 -2.35
C THR A 120 13.17 9.65 -3.12
N ARG A 121 11.85 9.78 -3.04
CA ARG A 121 11.13 10.98 -3.51
C ARG A 121 11.38 12.13 -2.52
N MET A 122 11.55 13.34 -3.04
CA MET A 122 11.71 14.57 -2.26
C MET A 122 10.37 15.06 -1.69
N ILE A 123 9.86 14.37 -0.66
CA ILE A 123 8.64 14.73 0.07
C ILE A 123 8.88 14.64 1.58
N PRO A 124 8.20 15.44 2.43
CA PRO A 124 8.57 15.60 3.84
C PRO A 124 8.64 14.29 4.62
N ASN A 125 7.66 13.40 4.43
CA ASN A 125 7.58 12.12 5.14
C ASN A 125 8.64 11.09 4.70
N LYS A 126 9.51 11.43 3.73
CA LYS A 126 10.66 10.60 3.37
C LYS A 126 11.91 10.93 4.17
N GLY A 127 11.95 12.05 4.90
CA GLY A 127 13.01 12.30 5.89
C GLY A 127 14.35 12.77 5.33
N VAL A 128 14.39 13.33 4.12
CA VAL A 128 15.66 13.83 3.52
C VAL A 128 16.30 14.91 4.40
N HIS A 129 15.50 15.76 5.04
CA HIS A 129 15.97 16.75 6.01
C HIS A 129 16.68 16.12 7.22
N VAL A 130 16.21 14.96 7.70
CA VAL A 130 16.83 14.22 8.80
C VAL A 130 18.23 13.73 8.40
N LEU A 131 18.40 13.25 7.17
CA LEU A 131 19.71 12.84 6.67
C LEU A 131 20.70 14.02 6.65
N ILE A 132 20.25 15.18 6.16
CA ILE A 132 21.08 16.39 6.10
C ILE A 132 21.51 16.82 7.51
N GLU A 133 20.59 16.85 8.46
CA GLU A 133 20.88 17.17 9.86
C GLU A 133 21.85 16.16 10.48
N ALA A 134 21.66 14.86 10.23
CA ALA A 134 22.57 13.83 10.71
C ALA A 134 24.00 14.01 10.15
N ILE A 135 24.16 14.33 8.86
CA ILE A 135 25.47 14.61 8.26
C ILE A 135 26.11 15.84 8.90
N HIS A 136 25.33 16.88 9.16
CA HIS A 136 25.83 18.07 9.86
C HIS A 136 26.38 17.73 11.25
N LEU A 137 25.64 16.93 12.04
CA LEU A 137 26.08 16.48 13.35
C LEU A 137 27.35 15.60 13.30
N LEU A 138 27.50 14.78 12.26
CA LEU A 138 28.72 13.97 12.04
C LEU A 138 29.93 14.86 11.72
N ASN A 139 29.74 15.87 10.86
CA ASN A 139 30.80 16.83 10.53
C ASN A 139 31.27 17.61 11.77
N GLN A 140 30.35 18.01 12.66
CA GLN A 140 30.71 18.66 13.93
C GLN A 140 31.56 17.77 14.84
N LYS A 141 31.46 16.44 14.71
CA LYS A 141 32.25 15.44 15.43
C LYS A 141 33.54 15.05 14.69
N ASN A 142 33.90 15.75 13.61
CA ASN A 142 35.01 15.41 12.71
C ASN A 142 34.91 14.00 12.08
N ILE A 143 33.69 13.49 11.92
CA ILE A 143 33.44 12.20 11.24
C ILE A 143 33.09 12.49 9.79
N GLN A 144 33.99 12.14 8.85
CA GLN A 144 33.77 12.39 7.43
C GLN A 144 32.89 11.32 6.79
N VAL A 145 31.80 11.75 6.14
CA VAL A 145 30.92 10.92 5.34
C VAL A 145 30.60 11.60 4.01
N LYS A 146 30.43 10.81 2.95
CA LYS A 146 29.92 11.26 1.66
C LYS A 146 28.44 10.95 1.56
N ALA A 147 27.60 11.93 1.23
CA ALA A 147 26.17 11.72 1.02
C ALA A 147 25.78 11.83 -0.46
N ILE A 148 24.90 10.94 -0.93
CA ILE A 148 24.37 10.90 -2.30
C ILE A 148 22.85 10.75 -2.28
#